data_AF-A0AAT9M2A6-F1
#
_entry.id   AF-A0AAT9M2A6-F1
#
_cell.length_a   1.000
_cell.length_b   1.000
_cell.length_c   1.000
_cell.angle_alpha   90.00
_cell.angle_beta   90.00
_cell.angle_gamma   90.00
#
_symmetry.space_group_name_H-M   'P 1'
#
loop_
_entity.id
_entity.type
_entity.pdbx_description
1 polymer ?
#
loop_
_entity_poly.entity_id
_entity_poly.type
_entity_poly.pdbx_seq_one_letter_code
_entity_poly.pdbx_strand_id
1 'polypeptide(L)'
;MAGETDDPLMLEIMRHLEVDWEWTRHFDPDDKEGIAGARAAGRRAGRALKLKITTVASASKDGRVVVIVAINQEMDPVEKERMDQRALLLIDNALRELSNGRFDTE
;
A
#
# COMPACT_ATOMS: atom_id res chain seq x y z
N MET A 1 -11.92 22.11 9.12
CA MET A 1 -11.31 21.27 8.07
C MET A 1 -10.44 20.20 8.73
N ALA A 2 -11.01 19.36 9.61
CA ALA A 2 -10.26 18.49 10.54
C ALA A 2 -10.79 17.04 10.49
N GLY A 3 -10.89 16.46 9.29
CA GLY A 3 -11.45 15.10 9.14
C GLY A 3 -10.89 14.29 7.97
N GLU A 4 -9.91 14.79 7.22
CA GLU A 4 -9.39 14.11 6.04
C GLU A 4 -8.02 13.42 6.28
N THR A 5 -7.30 13.80 7.35
CA THR A 5 -5.98 13.26 7.71
C THR A 5 -5.96 12.29 8.89
N ASP A 6 -7.10 12.03 9.54
CA ASP A 6 -7.19 11.14 10.73
C ASP A 6 -7.65 9.72 10.39
N ASP A 7 -7.79 9.37 9.11
CA ASP A 7 -8.13 8.01 8.68
C ASP A 7 -6.86 7.14 8.63
N PRO A 8 -6.68 6.18 9.57
CA PRO A 8 -5.45 5.39 9.65
C PRO A 8 -5.21 4.55 8.39
N LEU A 9 -6.28 4.07 7.74
CA LEU A 9 -6.16 3.26 6.53
C LEU A 9 -5.72 4.12 5.34
N MET A 10 -6.23 5.35 5.23
CA MET A 10 -5.74 6.30 4.22
C MET A 10 -4.26 6.60 4.42
N LEU A 11 -3.84 6.89 5.65
CA LEU A 11 -2.44 7.18 5.97
C LEU A 11 -1.52 5.99 5.66
N GLU A 12 -1.96 4.78 5.96
CA GLU A 12 -1.24 3.56 5.62
C GLU A 12 -1.05 3.42 4.10
N ILE A 13 -2.15 3.54 3.34
CA ILE A 13 -2.10 3.45 1.88
C ILE A 13 -1.20 4.55 1.31
N MET A 14 -1.28 5.78 1.82
CA MET A 14 -0.42 6.88 1.38
C MET A 14 1.06 6.53 1.56
N ARG A 15 1.45 6.11 2.77
CA ARG A 15 2.85 5.74 3.06
C ARG A 15 3.35 4.63 2.13
N HIS A 16 2.48 3.67 1.80
CA HIS A 16 2.84 2.59 0.90
C HIS A 16 3.03 3.10 -0.54
N LEU A 17 2.13 3.95 -1.03
CA LEU A 17 2.22 4.52 -2.38
C LEU A 17 3.36 5.53 -2.58
N GLU A 18 3.99 6.00 -1.50
CA GLU A 18 5.20 6.83 -1.56
C GLU A 18 6.49 6.02 -1.83
N VAL A 19 6.41 4.70 -1.68
CA VAL A 19 7.56 3.78 -1.78
C VAL A 19 7.33 2.61 -2.73
N ASP A 20 6.08 2.23 -2.97
CA ASP A 20 5.67 1.13 -3.85
C ASP A 20 4.55 1.59 -4.81
N TRP A 21 4.41 0.88 -5.92
CA TRP A 21 3.46 1.16 -6.99
C TRP A 21 2.03 0.77 -6.63
N GLU A 22 1.86 -0.15 -5.68
CA GLU A 22 0.55 -0.62 -5.26
C GLU A 22 0.52 -0.95 -3.77
N TRP A 23 -0.65 -0.77 -3.17
CA TRP A 23 -0.99 -1.33 -1.87
C TRP A 23 -1.99 -2.46 -2.07
N THR A 24 -1.79 -3.58 -1.39
CA THR A 24 -2.69 -4.73 -1.45
C THR A 24 -3.10 -5.21 -0.07
N ARG A 25 -4.36 -5.62 0.08
CA ARG A 25 -4.85 -6.26 1.31
C ARG A 25 -5.92 -7.29 0.99
N HIS A 26 -5.88 -8.40 1.73
CA HIS A 26 -6.86 -9.47 1.66
C HIS A 26 -7.95 -9.22 2.71
N PHE A 27 -9.20 -9.38 2.29
CA PHE A 27 -10.40 -9.25 3.11
C PHE A 27 -11.18 -10.56 3.09
N ASP A 28 -11.94 -10.80 4.16
CA ASP A 28 -13.02 -11.78 4.12
C ASP A 28 -14.02 -11.38 3.02
N PRO A 29 -14.54 -12.31 2.20
CA PRO A 29 -15.50 -11.98 1.15
C PRO A 29 -16.80 -11.35 1.69
N ASP A 30 -17.16 -11.60 2.95
CA ASP A 30 -18.34 -11.02 3.57
C ASP A 30 -18.08 -9.64 4.20
N ASP A 31 -16.82 -9.22 4.32
CA ASP A 31 -16.43 -7.89 4.81
C ASP A 31 -16.60 -6.81 3.72
N LYS A 32 -17.85 -6.57 3.34
CA LYS A 32 -18.22 -5.59 2.31
C LYS A 32 -17.86 -4.17 2.70
N GLU A 33 -17.95 -3.85 3.99
CA GLU A 33 -17.62 -2.52 4.52
C GLU A 33 -16.11 -2.28 4.48
N GLY A 34 -15.29 -3.25 4.88
CA GLY A 34 -13.83 -3.17 4.79
C GLY A 34 -13.35 -3.02 3.35
N ILE A 35 -13.91 -3.80 2.42
CA ILE A 35 -13.59 -3.71 0.98
C ILE A 35 -13.94 -2.32 0.43
N ALA A 36 -15.16 -1.83 0.70
CA ALA A 36 -15.59 -0.50 0.25
C ALA A 36 -14.76 0.63 0.88
N GLY A 37 -14.45 0.49 2.18
CA GLY A 37 -13.62 1.38 2.97
C GLY A 37 -12.20 1.50 2.40
N ALA A 38 -11.55 0.38 2.11
CA ALA A 38 -10.23 0.35 1.50
C ALA A 38 -10.19 1.03 0.14
N ARG A 39 -11.19 0.79 -0.72
CA ARG A 39 -11.29 1.47 -2.02
C ARG A 39 -11.52 2.98 -1.86
N ALA A 40 -12.32 3.39 -0.88
CA ALA A 40 -12.57 4.81 -0.60
C ALA A 40 -11.32 5.50 -0.06
N ALA A 41 -10.62 4.87 0.90
CA ALA A 41 -9.35 5.33 1.44
C ALA A 41 -8.29 5.45 0.35
N GLY A 42 -8.17 4.46 -0.54
CA GLY A 42 -7.25 4.52 -1.68
C GLY A 42 -7.52 5.69 -2.64
N ARG A 43 -8.79 5.98 -2.93
CA ARG A 43 -9.15 7.16 -3.73
C ARG A 43 -8.81 8.48 -3.02
N ARG A 44 -8.98 8.56 -1.70
CA ARG A 44 -8.59 9.75 -0.92
C ARG A 44 -7.07 9.91 -0.86
N ALA A 45 -6.34 8.82 -0.62
CA ALA A 45 -4.88 8.78 -0.64
C ALA A 45 -4.33 9.28 -1.98
N GLY A 46 -4.88 8.79 -3.11
CA GLY A 46 -4.51 9.27 -4.44
C GLY A 46 -4.70 10.77 -4.63
N ARG A 47 -5.83 11.32 -4.16
CA ARG A 47 -6.07 12.77 -4.20
C ARG A 47 -5.07 13.55 -3.36
N ALA A 48 -4.79 13.07 -2.14
CA ALA A 48 -3.84 13.71 -1.22
C ALA A 48 -2.42 13.73 -1.80
N LEU A 49 -1.99 12.63 -2.44
CA LEU A 49 -0.69 12.50 -3.09
C LEU A 49 -0.64 13.11 -4.50
N LYS A 50 -1.76 13.60 -5.03
CA LYS A 50 -1.91 14.06 -6.42
C LYS A 50 -1.51 13.00 -7.46
N LEU A 51 -1.78 11.74 -7.16
CA LEU A 51 -1.55 10.59 -8.04
C LEU A 51 -2.87 10.12 -8.67
N LYS A 52 -2.83 9.72 -9.94
CA LYS A 52 -3.91 8.94 -10.54
C LYS A 52 -3.82 7.51 -10.04
N ILE A 53 -4.87 7.05 -9.34
CA ILE A 53 -4.92 5.72 -8.73
C ILE A 53 -6.08 4.92 -9.33
N THR A 54 -5.85 3.63 -9.57
CA THR A 54 -6.88 2.64 -9.87
C THR A 54 -7.11 1.75 -8.66
N THR A 55 -8.36 1.47 -8.32
CA THR A 55 -8.72 0.53 -7.25
C THR A 55 -9.45 -0.68 -7.83
N VAL A 56 -8.95 -1.88 -7.57
CA VAL A 56 -9.55 -3.15 -8.01
C VAL A 56 -9.89 -3.98 -6.77
N ALA A 57 -11.02 -4.68 -6.81
CA ALA A 57 -11.33 -5.73 -5.87
C ALA A 57 -11.59 -7.01 -6.67
N SER A 58 -10.85 -8.08 -6.37
CA SER A 58 -10.94 -9.35 -7.08
C SER A 58 -11.00 -10.50 -6.11
N ALA A 59 -11.76 -11.54 -6.45
CA ALA A 59 -11.69 -12.81 -5.74
C ALA A 59 -10.29 -13.44 -5.92
N SER A 60 -9.77 -14.02 -4.84
CA SER A 60 -8.52 -14.77 -4.78
C SER A 60 -8.81 -16.27 -4.72
N LYS A 61 -7.79 -17.08 -5.06
CA LYS A 61 -7.86 -18.54 -5.06
C LYS A 61 -8.06 -19.14 -3.66
N ASP A 62 -7.70 -18.41 -2.61
CA ASP A 62 -7.89 -18.79 -1.20
C ASP A 62 -9.28 -18.45 -0.66
N GLY A 63 -10.21 -18.00 -1.52
CA GLY A 63 -11.58 -17.64 -1.13
C GLY A 63 -11.72 -16.24 -0.53
N ARG A 64 -10.63 -15.46 -0.45
CA ARG A 64 -10.64 -14.07 0.02
C ARG A 64 -10.85 -13.08 -1.12
N VAL A 65 -11.13 -11.82 -0.78
CA VAL A 65 -11.13 -10.71 -1.74
C VAL A 65 -9.85 -9.90 -1.56
N VAL A 66 -9.08 -9.73 -2.63
CA VAL A 66 -7.93 -8.83 -2.65
C VAL A 66 -8.39 -7.47 -3.13
N VAL A 67 -8.14 -6.44 -2.33
CA VAL A 67 -8.23 -5.06 -2.77
C VAL A 67 -6.84 -4.59 -3.14
N ILE A 68 -6.71 -4.08 -4.36
CA ILE A 68 -5.49 -3.49 -4.91
C ILE A 68 -5.75 -2.00 -5.14
N VAL A 69 -4.85 -1.17 -4.65
CA VAL A 69 -4.82 0.27 -4.89
C VAL A 69 -3.50 0.58 -5.57
N ALA A 70 -3.52 0.85 -6.87
CA ALA A 70 -2.31 0.97 -7.69
C ALA A 70 -2.21 2.33 -8.40
N ILE A 71 -0.99 2.84 -8.55
CA ILE A 71 -0.70 4.05 -9.33
C ILE A 71 -0.94 3.74 -10.82
N ASN A 72 -1.83 4.52 -11.44
CA ASN A 72 -2.20 4.41 -12.85
C ASN A 72 -1.86 5.70 -13.60
N GLN A 73 -0.58 6.02 -13.62
CA GLN A 73 -0.01 7.08 -14.44
C GLN A 73 1.43 6.74 -14.76
N GLU A 74 1.89 7.27 -15.89
CA GLU A 74 3.31 7.32 -16.20
C GLU A 74 3.98 8.28 -15.20
N MET A 75 4.94 7.77 -14.45
CA MET A 75 5.74 8.60 -13.57
C MET A 75 6.96 9.13 -14.32
N ASP A 76 7.37 10.34 -13.95
CA ASP A 76 8.64 10.90 -14.40
C ASP A 76 9.80 9.93 -14.05
N PRO A 77 10.81 9.76 -14.93
CA PRO A 77 11.91 8.83 -14.69
C PRO A 77 12.63 9.05 -13.37
N VAL A 78 12.71 10.29 -12.88
CA VAL A 78 13.32 10.63 -11.59
C VAL A 78 12.50 10.10 -10.42
N GLU A 79 11.16 10.21 -10.49
CA GLU A 79 10.27 9.66 -9.47
C GLU A 79 10.28 8.13 -9.48
N LYS A 80 10.36 7.52 -10.67
CA LYS A 80 10.54 6.07 -10.83
C LYS A 80 11.83 5.60 -10.15
N GLU A 81 12.96 6.23 -10.47
CA GLU A 81 14.25 5.90 -9.86
C GLU A 81 14.24 6.11 -8.35
N ARG A 82 13.58 7.18 -7.87
CA ARG A 82 13.43 7.42 -6.43
C ARG A 82 12.63 6.31 -5.74
N MET A 83 11.54 5.82 -6.34
CA MET A 83 10.75 4.72 -5.78
C MET A 83 11.53 3.42 -5.81
N ASP A 84 12.24 3.12 -6.90
CA ASP A 84 13.09 1.93 -7.00
C ASP A 84 14.19 1.94 -5.92
N GLN A 85 14.85 3.09 -5.69
CA GLN A 85 15.85 3.25 -4.62
C GLN A 85 15.23 3.08 -3.22
N ARG A 86 14.03 3.62 -2.97
CA ARG A 86 13.33 3.47 -1.68
C ARG A 86 12.92 2.02 -1.42
N ALA A 87 12.43 1.32 -2.44
CA ALA A 87 12.09 -0.10 -2.34
C ALA A 87 13.32 -0.93 -1.97
N LEU A 88 14.48 -0.66 -2.60
CA LEU A 88 15.75 -1.33 -2.27
C LEU A 88 16.19 -1.07 -0.82
N LEU A 89 16.06 0.17 -0.32
CA LEU A 89 16.39 0.49 1.07
C LEU A 89 15.49 -0.21 2.09
N LEU A 90 14.20 -0.37 1.77
CA LEU A 90 13.27 -1.12 2.62
C LEU A 90 13.60 -2.62 2.65
N ILE A 91 13.96 -3.19 1.50
CA ILE A 91 14.43 -4.59 1.42
C ILE A 91 15.73 -4.75 2.22
N ASP A 92 16.71 -3.85 2.06
CA ASP A 92 17.97 -3.91 2.80
C ASP A 92 17.74 -3.80 4.32
N ASN A 93 16.87 -2.88 4.76
CA ASN A 93 16.52 -2.76 6.18
C ASN A 93 15.80 -4.02 6.71
N ALA A 94 14.83 -4.56 5.98
CA ALA A 94 14.14 -5.79 6.37
C ALA A 94 15.10 -7.00 6.43
N LEU A 95 16.01 -7.11 5.47
CA LEU A 95 17.05 -8.15 5.47
C LEU A 95 18.01 -7.99 6.65
N ARG A 96 18.40 -6.76 7.00
CA ARG A 96 19.24 -6.47 8.18
C ARG A 96 18.54 -6.81 9.48
N GLU A 97 17.26 -6.48 9.62
CA GLU A 97 16.46 -6.86 10.79
C GLU A 97 16.33 -8.37 10.91
N LEU A 98 16.10 -9.08 9.80
CA LEU A 98 16.07 -10.54 9.78
C LEU A 98 17.45 -11.17 10.09
N SER A 99 18.54 -10.57 9.62
CA SER A 99 19.90 -11.06 9.92
C SER A 99 20.31 -10.77 11.37
N ASN A 100 19.83 -9.66 11.95
CA ASN A 100 20.09 -9.30 13.34
C ASN A 100 19.16 -10.05 14.32
N GLY A 101 18.04 -10.61 13.85
CA GLY A 101 17.10 -11.40 14.64
C GLY A 101 17.41 -12.90 14.74
N ARG A 102 18.61 -13.36 14.32
CA ARG A 102 18.95 -14.79 14.28
C ARG A 102 20.28 -15.05 14.99
N PHE A 103 20.26 -15.13 16.32
CA PHE A 103 21.03 -16.04 17.20
C PHE A 103 20.80 -15.64 18.67
N ASP A 104 19.61 -15.89 19.21
CA ASP A 104 19.41 -16.11 20.65
C ASP A 104 18.55 -17.36 20.79
N THR A 105 19.20 -18.52 20.66
CA THR A 105 18.68 -19.79 21.19
C THR A 105 19.31 -19.99 22.56
N GLU A 106 18.51 -19.80 23.61
CA GLU A 106 18.68 -20.49 24.90
C GLU A 106 17.72 -21.67 24.98
#